data_AF-A0A4Z2E5X6-F1
#
_entry.id   AF-A0A4Z2E5X6-F1
#
_cell.length_a   1.000
_cell.length_b   1.000
_cell.length_c   1.000
_cell.angle_alpha   90.00
_cell.angle_beta   90.00
_cell.angle_gamma   90.00
#
_symmetry.space_group_name_H-M   'P 1'
#
loop_
_entity.id
_entity.type
_entity.pdbx_description
1 polymer ?
#
loop_
_entity_poly.entity_id
_entity_poly.type
_entity_poly.pdbx_seq_one_letter_code
_entity_poly.pdbx_strand_id
1 'polypeptide(L)'
;MSTTPAGPGLYGSPPGSGILLMMALCEQVHVYEYIPSMRQTDLCHYHERYYDAACTLGAYHPLLYEKSLIQRMNTGPQRDLRRKGRVTLPGLSSLTCDV
;
A
#
# COMPACT_ATOMS: atom_id res chain seq x y z
N MET A 1 17.45 -6.34 -22.03
CA MET A 1 18.22 -6.38 -20.77
C MET A 1 18.80 -5.00 -20.54
N SER A 2 18.12 -4.13 -19.81
CA SER A 2 18.67 -2.86 -19.33
C SER A 2 18.59 -2.91 -17.83
N THR A 3 19.69 -3.31 -17.20
CA THR A 3 19.89 -3.21 -15.76
C THR A 3 20.25 -1.77 -15.46
N THR A 4 19.27 -0.97 -15.04
CA THR A 4 19.58 0.26 -14.31
C THR A 4 20.09 -0.14 -12.92
N PRO A 5 21.23 0.44 -12.46
CA PRO A 5 21.78 0.10 -11.16
C PRO A 5 20.88 0.71 -10.08
N ALA A 6 20.34 -0.13 -9.21
CA ALA A 6 19.78 0.32 -7.94
C ALA A 6 20.93 0.95 -7.12
N GLY A 7 21.09 2.27 -7.22
CA GLY A 7 21.99 3.02 -6.36
C GLY A 7 21.57 2.90 -4.89
N PRO A 8 22.50 3.02 -3.92
CA PRO A 8 22.20 2.90 -2.51
C PRO A 8 21.51 4.19 -2.03
N GLY A 9 20.21 4.29 -2.27
CA GLY A 9 19.36 5.40 -1.82
C GLY A 9 18.50 4.97 -0.64
N LEU A 10 19.08 4.94 0.55
CA LEU A 10 18.40 4.72 1.84
C LEU A 10 17.56 5.95 2.27
N TYR A 11 16.88 6.60 1.33
CA TYR A 11 16.13 7.85 1.52
C TYR A 11 14.69 7.71 1.01
N GLY A 12 14.05 6.60 1.35
CA GLY A 12 12.62 6.42 1.18
C GLY A 12 11.99 6.20 2.54
N SER A 13 11.11 7.10 2.98
CA SER A 13 10.17 6.82 4.06
C SER A 13 9.52 5.45 3.81
N PRO A 14 9.29 4.60 4.82
CA PRO A 14 8.56 3.34 4.61
C PRO A 14 7.26 3.61 3.84
N PRO A 15 6.90 2.82 2.82
CA PRO A 15 5.71 3.03 2.01
C PRO A 15 4.43 3.24 2.85
N GLY A 16 4.34 2.56 4.00
CA GLY A 16 3.25 2.70 4.97
C GLY A 16 3.23 3.96 5.84
N SER A 17 4.25 4.83 5.81
CA SER A 17 4.33 5.99 6.71
C SER A 17 3.20 7.00 6.49
N GLY A 18 2.79 7.20 5.23
CA GLY A 18 1.65 8.05 4.88
C GLY A 18 0.32 7.48 5.37
N ILE A 19 0.15 6.15 5.35
CA ILE A 19 -1.06 5.49 5.82
C ILE A 19 -1.21 5.65 7.33
N LEU A 20 -0.12 5.43 8.08
CA LEU A 20 -0.11 5.64 9.53
C LEU A 20 -0.41 7.09 9.90
N LEU A 21 0.16 8.06 9.17
CA LEU A 21 -0.15 9.48 9.37
C LEU A 21 -1.65 9.74 9.17
N MET A 22 -2.23 9.25 8.07
CA MET A 22 -3.66 9.45 7.81
C MET A 22 -4.54 8.74 8.85
N MET A 23 -4.13 7.57 9.35
CA MET A 23 -4.85 6.90 10.45
C MET A 23 -4.78 7.72 11.75
N ALA A 24 -3.71 8.47 11.99
CA ALA A 24 -3.62 9.37 13.14
C ALA A 24 -4.48 10.63 13.01
N LEU A 25 -4.77 11.08 11.78
CA LEU A 25 -5.47 12.34 11.49
C LEU A 25 -6.96 12.17 11.16
N CYS A 26 -7.41 10.97 10.79
CA CYS A 26 -8.76 10.72 10.31
C CYS A 26 -9.40 9.55 11.04
N GLU A 27 -10.71 9.60 11.31
CA GLU A 27 -11.47 8.50 11.93
C GLU A 27 -11.61 7.27 11.02
N GLN A 28 -11.51 7.48 9.71
CA GLN A 28 -11.58 6.47 8.68
C GLN A 28 -10.69 6.85 7.50
N VAL A 29 -9.94 5.89 6.97
CA VAL A 29 -9.02 6.08 5.85
C VAL A 29 -9.35 5.12 4.72
N HIS A 30 -9.46 5.62 3.50
CA HIS A 30 -9.56 4.81 2.29
C HIS A 30 -8.25 4.81 1.53
N VAL A 31 -7.66 3.64 1.36
CA VAL A 31 -6.40 3.46 0.64
C VAL A 31 -6.68 2.77 -0.68
N TYR A 32 -6.18 3.33 -1.79
CA TYR A 32 -6.45 2.85 -3.15
C TYR A 32 -5.18 2.31 -3.81
N GLU A 33 -5.31 1.16 -4.48
CA GLU A 33 -4.26 0.47 -5.26
C GLU A 33 -2.95 0.21 -4.51
N TYR A 34 -2.95 0.33 -3.17
CA TYR A 34 -1.85 -0.13 -2.33
C TYR A 34 -1.80 -1.67 -2.31
N ILE A 35 -2.98 -2.29 -2.10
CA ILE A 35 -3.21 -3.69 -2.48
C ILE A 35 -3.87 -3.67 -3.86
N PRO A 36 -3.30 -4.34 -4.87
CA PRO A 36 -3.76 -4.21 -6.24
C PRO A 36 -5.16 -4.79 -6.43
N SER A 37 -5.95 -4.13 -7.26
CA SER A 37 -7.23 -4.66 -7.75
C SER A 37 -7.04 -5.71 -8.85
N MET A 38 -8.13 -6.16 -9.48
CA MET A 38 -8.06 -6.94 -10.73
C MET A 38 -7.40 -6.19 -11.89
N ARG A 39 -7.10 -4.89 -11.75
CA ARG A 39 -6.35 -4.10 -12.73
C ARG A 39 -4.83 -4.18 -12.51
N GLN A 40 -4.35 -5.11 -11.70
CA GLN A 40 -2.91 -5.28 -11.46
C GLN A 40 -2.13 -5.32 -12.78
N THR A 41 -1.05 -4.56 -12.82
CA THR A 41 -0.13 -4.44 -13.96
C THR A 41 1.28 -4.25 -13.41
N ASP A 42 2.28 -4.52 -14.24
CA ASP A 42 3.67 -4.21 -13.92
C ASP A 42 4.01 -2.73 -14.14
N LEU A 43 3.08 -1.91 -14.65
CA LEU A 43 3.27 -0.47 -14.74
C LEU A 43 3.48 0.12 -13.33
N CYS A 44 4.67 0.67 -13.07
CA CYS A 44 5.10 1.07 -11.73
C CYS A 44 4.27 2.25 -11.19
N HIS A 45 4.10 3.28 -12.00
CA HIS A 45 3.34 4.48 -11.65
C HIS A 45 2.38 4.86 -12.77
N TYR A 46 1.18 5.32 -12.41
CA TYR A 46 0.10 5.64 -13.35
C TYR A 46 0.44 6.76 -14.34
N HIS A 47 1.42 7.62 -14.00
CA HIS A 47 1.84 8.76 -14.80
C HIS A 47 3.09 8.45 -15.66
N GLU A 48 3.67 7.27 -15.51
CA GLU A 48 4.89 6.87 -16.21
C GLU A 48 4.59 5.80 -17.28
N ARG A 49 5.62 5.39 -18.01
CA ARG A 49 5.61 4.24 -18.93
C ARG A 49 6.63 3.18 -18.53
N TYR A 50 7.06 3.20 -17.28
CA TYR A 50 8.05 2.28 -16.72
C TYR A 50 7.35 1.04 -16.12
N TYR A 51 7.87 -0.15 -16.42
CA TYR A 51 7.30 -1.42 -16.00
C TYR A 51 8.29 -2.18 -15.11
N ASP A 52 7.86 -2.49 -13.89
CA ASP A 52 8.62 -3.26 -12.91
C ASP A 52 7.68 -3.85 -11.86
N ALA A 53 7.59 -5.18 -11.82
CA ALA A 53 6.78 -5.90 -10.83
C ALA A 53 7.21 -5.61 -9.38
N ALA A 54 8.47 -5.20 -9.16
CA ALA A 54 8.99 -4.84 -7.84
C ALA A 54 8.24 -3.66 -7.20
N CYS A 55 7.69 -2.72 -8.00
CA CYS A 55 6.89 -1.61 -7.49
C CYS A 55 5.59 -2.09 -6.81
N THR A 56 5.04 -3.22 -7.27
CA THR A 56 3.81 -3.80 -6.73
C THR A 56 4.10 -4.88 -5.69
N LEU A 57 5.08 -5.75 -5.91
CA LEU A 57 5.31 -6.91 -5.04
C LEU A 57 6.35 -6.67 -3.94
N GLY A 58 7.15 -5.61 -4.09
CA GLY A 58 8.31 -5.35 -3.25
C GLY A 58 9.57 -6.01 -3.80
N ALA A 59 10.70 -5.35 -3.54
CA ALA A 59 12.04 -5.89 -3.72
C ALA A 59 12.88 -5.51 -2.50
N TYR A 60 13.37 -4.28 -2.47
CA TYR A 60 14.16 -3.77 -1.35
C TYR A 60 13.32 -3.54 -0.09
N HIS A 61 12.11 -2.99 -0.24
CA HIS A 61 11.20 -2.75 0.88
C HIS A 61 10.32 -3.99 1.14
N PRO A 62 10.00 -4.29 2.41
CA PRO A 62 9.10 -5.39 2.79
C PRO A 62 7.61 -5.08 2.48
N LEU A 63 7.34 -4.54 1.29
CA LEU A 63 6.00 -4.15 0.81
C LEU A 63 4.99 -5.29 0.89
N LEU A 64 5.42 -6.53 0.68
CA LEU A 64 4.55 -7.71 0.83
C LEU A 64 3.99 -7.83 2.26
N TYR A 65 4.82 -7.60 3.27
CA TYR A 65 4.41 -7.66 4.67
C TYR A 65 3.53 -6.47 5.05
N GLU A 66 3.86 -5.26 4.58
CA GLU A 66 3.01 -4.08 4.78
C GLU A 66 1.61 -4.28 4.18
N LYS A 67 1.53 -4.82 2.95
CA LYS A 67 0.26 -5.15 2.28
C LYS A 67 -0.52 -6.22 3.04
N SER A 68 0.15 -7.25 3.55
CA SER A 68 -0.49 -8.30 4.35
C SER A 68 -1.11 -7.75 5.63
N LEU A 69 -0.41 -6.83 6.32
CA LEU A 69 -0.93 -6.15 7.50
C LEU A 69 -2.14 -5.27 7.16
N ILE A 70 -2.04 -4.45 6.12
CA ILE A 70 -3.14 -3.58 5.67
C ILE A 70 -4.35 -4.41 5.24
N GLN A 71 -4.14 -5.56 4.60
CA GLN A 71 -5.22 -6.48 4.24
C GLN A 71 -5.92 -7.03 5.49
N ARG A 72 -5.15 -7.38 6.52
CA ARG A 72 -5.69 -7.90 7.78
C ARG A 72 -6.47 -6.85 8.57
N MET A 73 -6.06 -5.59 8.50
CA MET A 73 -6.74 -4.46 9.16
C MET A 73 -7.95 -3.93 8.36
N ASN A 74 -8.15 -4.38 7.13
CA ASN A 74 -9.24 -3.92 6.28
C ASN A 74 -10.61 -4.24 6.89
N THR A 75 -11.42 -3.21 7.15
CA THR A 75 -12.82 -3.34 7.59
C THR A 75 -13.82 -3.24 6.43
N GLY A 76 -13.33 -2.92 5.22
CA GLY A 76 -14.14 -2.82 4.01
C GLY A 76 -14.43 -4.18 3.35
N PRO A 77 -15.46 -4.28 2.50
CA PRO A 77 -15.84 -5.55 1.90
C PRO A 77 -14.84 -6.00 0.81
N GLN A 78 -14.58 -7.31 0.72
CA GLN A 78 -13.62 -7.89 -0.24
C GLN A 78 -13.91 -7.50 -1.71
N ARG A 79 -15.17 -7.24 -2.05
CA ARG A 79 -15.57 -6.78 -3.38
C ARG A 79 -14.95 -5.44 -3.76
N ASP A 80 -14.79 -4.53 -2.80
CA ASP A 80 -14.22 -3.21 -3.03
C ASP A 80 -12.71 -3.32 -3.22
N LEU A 81 -12.04 -4.17 -2.45
CA LEU A 81 -10.62 -4.47 -2.69
C LEU A 81 -10.43 -5.07 -4.10
N ARG A 82 -11.18 -6.11 -4.44
CA ARG A 82 -11.03 -6.80 -5.73
C ARG A 82 -11.35 -5.89 -6.93
N ARG A 83 -12.43 -5.10 -6.89
CA ARG A 83 -12.89 -4.30 -8.05
C ARG A 83 -12.32 -2.89 -8.10
N LYS A 84 -12.07 -2.27 -6.95
CA LYS A 84 -11.66 -0.86 -6.85
C LYS A 84 -10.24 -0.69 -6.34
N GLY A 85 -9.61 -1.75 -5.82
CA GLY A 85 -8.32 -1.64 -5.15
C GLY A 85 -8.43 -0.89 -3.83
N ARG A 86 -9.63 -0.85 -3.23
CA ARG A 86 -9.90 -0.03 -2.04
C ARG A 86 -9.88 -0.85 -0.77
N VAL A 87 -9.02 -0.46 0.16
CA VAL A 87 -9.04 -0.88 1.56
C VAL A 87 -9.63 0.22 2.43
N THR A 88 -10.38 -0.15 3.46
CA THR A 88 -10.89 0.76 4.48
C THR A 88 -10.22 0.44 5.81
N LEU A 89 -9.52 1.42 6.37
CA LEU A 89 -8.85 1.30 7.67
C LEU A 89 -9.54 2.22 8.69
N PRO A 90 -9.71 1.76 9.94
CA PRO A 90 -10.10 2.65 11.03
C PRO A 90 -8.96 3.62 11.36
N GLY A 91 -9.33 4.85 11.74
CA GLY A 91 -8.42 5.77 12.40
C GLY A 91 -7.95 5.24 13.75
N LEU A 92 -6.81 5.72 14.24
CA LEU A 92 -6.31 5.35 15.56
C LEU A 92 -7.25 5.81 16.68
N SER A 93 -7.96 6.93 16.47
CA SER A 93 -8.96 7.46 17.41
C SER A 93 -10.22 6.61 17.54
N SER A 94 -10.49 5.70 16.59
CA SER A 94 -11.66 4.81 16.61
C SER A 94 -11.34 3.39 17.09
N LEU A 95 -10.10 3.12 17.51
CA LEU A 95 -9.70 1.85 18.09
C LEU A 95 -10.05 1.79 19.59
N THR A 96 -10.51 0.62 20.04
CA THR A 96 -10.71 0.31 21.46
C THR A 96 -9.68 -0.74 21.88
N CYS A 97 -8.90 -0.42 22.90
CA CYS A 97 -7.90 -1.33 23.49
C CYS A 97 -8.28 -1.57 24.95
N ASP A 98 -8.44 -2.84 25.33
CA ASP A 98 -8.55 -3.22 26.75
C ASP A 98 -7.15 -3.15 27.38
N VAL A 99 -7.05 -2.54 28.56
CA VAL A 99 -5.81 -2.39 29.34
C VAL A 99 -5.71 -3.48 30.39
#